data_AF-A0AAD5Y2A9-F1
#
_entry.id   AF-A0AAD5Y2A9-F1
#
_cell.length_a   1.000
_cell.length_b   1.000
_cell.length_c   1.000
_cell.angle_alpha   90.00
_cell.angle_beta   90.00
_cell.angle_gamma   90.00
#
_symmetry.space_group_name_H-M   'P 1'
#
loop_
_entity.id
_entity.type
_entity.pdbx_description
1 polymer ?
#
loop_
_entity_poly.entity_id
_entity_poly.type
_entity_poly.pdbx_seq_one_letter_code
_entity_poly.pdbx_strand_id
1 'polypeptide(L)'
;VCNLNAGFVPQEDIQSFKSKSVETVKNYIPGTTRTRDEVKPKKVKKEKQVIENVKPQESVLVKQDSGLDKEKRIKQLNKKLRQIQEIEQKQKDGKTLEPEQIQKLETKSAIEQELKELQ
;
A
#
# COMPACT_ATOMS: atom_id res chain seq x y z
N VAL A 1 22.12 -35.72 -30.34
CA VAL A 1 21.84 -34.60 -29.40
C VAL A 1 20.75 -33.75 -30.02
N CYS A 2 19.57 -33.76 -29.40
CA CYS A 2 18.45 -32.80 -29.45
C CYS A 2 17.20 -33.51 -28.92
N ASN A 3 16.99 -33.45 -27.59
CA ASN A 3 15.73 -33.81 -26.95
C ASN A 3 14.72 -32.68 -27.27
N LEU A 4 13.92 -32.88 -28.31
CA LEU A 4 12.72 -32.09 -28.56
C LEU A 4 11.50 -32.91 -28.13
N ASN A 5 11.42 -33.22 -26.83
CA ASN A 5 10.12 -33.49 -26.23
C ASN A 5 9.43 -32.14 -26.10
N ALA A 6 8.81 -31.71 -27.19
CA ALA A 6 7.83 -30.64 -27.18
C ALA A 6 6.85 -30.95 -26.04
N GLY A 7 6.74 -30.02 -25.09
CA GLY A 7 5.83 -30.13 -23.96
C GLY A 7 4.40 -30.23 -24.46
N PHE A 8 3.94 -31.45 -24.73
CA PHE A 8 2.55 -31.76 -24.96
C PHE A 8 1.87 -31.74 -23.60
N VAL A 9 1.20 -30.64 -23.28
CA VAL A 9 0.31 -30.54 -22.12
C VAL A 9 -1.01 -31.21 -22.50
N PRO A 10 -1.40 -32.32 -21.86
CA PRO A 10 -2.68 -32.97 -22.12
C PRO A 10 -3.84 -32.01 -21.86
N GLN A 11 -4.79 -31.92 -22.81
CA GLN A 11 -5.93 -30.99 -22.76
C GLN A 11 -6.80 -31.17 -21.50
N GLU A 12 -6.73 -32.34 -20.88
CA GLU A 12 -7.46 -32.72 -19.68
C GLU A 12 -7.04 -31.96 -18.41
N ASP A 13 -5.85 -31.35 -18.37
CA ASP A 13 -5.40 -30.53 -17.22
C ASP A 13 -5.86 -29.06 -17.27
N ILE A 14 -6.46 -28.60 -18.38
CA ILE A 14 -6.98 -27.23 -18.51
C ILE A 14 -8.22 -27.00 -17.63
N GLN A 15 -8.92 -28.07 -17.28
CA GLN A 15 -10.19 -27.98 -16.55
C GLN A 15 -10.00 -27.64 -15.06
N SER A 16 -8.82 -27.90 -14.48
CA SER A 16 -8.52 -27.60 -13.08
C SER A 16 -8.28 -26.11 -12.81
N PHE A 17 -7.84 -25.34 -13.81
CA PHE A 17 -7.45 -23.93 -13.63
C PHE A 17 -8.57 -22.90 -13.86
N LYS A 18 -9.80 -23.32 -14.21
CA LYS A 18 -10.86 -22.39 -14.63
C LYS A 18 -11.94 -22.05 -13.60
N SER A 19 -11.86 -22.53 -12.36
CA SER A 19 -12.87 -22.14 -11.36
C SER A 19 -12.29 -21.95 -9.96
N LYS A 20 -11.46 -20.92 -9.80
CA LYS A 20 -11.28 -20.28 -8.50
C LYS A 20 -11.82 -18.85 -8.58
N SER A 21 -13.15 -18.78 -8.48
CA SER A 21 -13.95 -17.69 -7.91
C SER A 21 -13.46 -16.25 -8.17
N VAL A 22 -13.90 -15.64 -9.27
CA VAL A 22 -14.09 -14.18 -9.31
C VAL A 22 -15.45 -13.92 -8.67
N GLU A 23 -15.42 -13.41 -7.43
CA GLU A 23 -16.62 -12.90 -6.77
C GLU A 23 -17.26 -11.81 -7.66
N THR A 24 -18.58 -11.92 -7.79
CA THR A 24 -19.43 -11.15 -8.68
C THR A 24 -19.26 -9.63 -8.52
N VAL A 25 -18.66 -8.98 -9.52
CA VAL A 25 -18.84 -7.53 -9.75
C VAL A 25 -20.26 -7.34 -10.29
N LYS A 26 -21.23 -7.00 -9.42
CA LYS A 26 -22.67 -6.92 -9.74
C LYS A 26 -23.08 -5.87 -10.80
N ASN A 27 -22.14 -5.13 -11.41
CA ASN A 27 -22.48 -4.06 -12.35
C ASN A 27 -21.54 -4.02 -13.56
N TYR A 28 -21.37 -5.14 -14.25
CA TYR A 28 -20.77 -5.15 -15.59
C TYR A 28 -21.86 -4.88 -16.64
N ILE A 29 -21.82 -3.69 -17.27
CA ILE A 29 -22.70 -3.33 -18.39
C ILE A 29 -21.88 -3.43 -19.68
N PRO A 30 -22.07 -4.48 -20.50
CA PRO A 30 -21.34 -4.63 -21.76
C PRO A 30 -21.66 -3.48 -22.72
N GLY A 31 -20.64 -2.86 -23.30
CA GLY A 31 -20.78 -1.74 -24.25
C GLY A 31 -20.52 -0.35 -23.67
N THR A 32 -20.26 -0.20 -22.36
CA THR A 32 -19.82 1.08 -21.79
C THR A 32 -18.30 1.14 -21.72
N THR A 33 -17.65 1.80 -22.68
CA THR A 33 -16.28 2.29 -22.47
C THR A 33 -16.37 3.44 -21.48
N ARG A 34 -15.77 3.34 -20.29
CA ARG A 34 -15.60 4.50 -19.41
C ARG A 34 -14.81 5.55 -20.19
N THR A 35 -15.49 6.57 -20.70
CA THR A 35 -14.83 7.75 -21.25
C THR A 35 -14.04 8.35 -20.11
N ARG A 36 -12.72 8.24 -20.19
CA ARG A 36 -11.80 8.94 -19.31
C ARG A 36 -12.04 10.43 -19.56
N ASP A 37 -12.82 11.08 -18.71
CA ASP A 37 -13.04 12.52 -18.80
C ASP A 37 -11.68 13.22 -18.90
N GLU A 38 -11.46 13.88 -20.04
CA GLU A 38 -10.29 14.72 -20.25
C GLU A 38 -10.39 15.93 -19.32
N VAL A 39 -9.65 15.87 -18.22
CA VAL A 39 -9.45 17.02 -17.34
C VAL A 39 -8.61 18.05 -18.08
N LYS A 40 -9.29 19.05 -18.66
CA LYS A 40 -8.67 20.28 -19.17
C LYS A 40 -7.90 21.01 -18.04
N PRO A 41 -6.72 21.58 -18.31
CA PRO A 41 -5.93 22.28 -17.28
C PRO A 41 -6.55 23.65 -16.98
N LYS A 42 -7.09 23.83 -15.76
CA LYS A 42 -7.38 25.17 -15.22
C LYS A 42 -6.12 25.76 -14.59
N LYS A 43 -5.60 26.81 -15.21
CA LYS A 43 -4.67 27.78 -14.58
C LYS A 43 -5.42 28.51 -13.46
N VAL A 44 -4.96 28.42 -12.21
CA VAL A 44 -5.16 29.47 -11.21
C VAL A 44 -3.88 29.59 -10.38
N LYS A 45 -3.44 30.83 -10.22
CA LYS A 45 -2.22 31.27 -9.54
C LYS A 45 -2.35 31.16 -8.01
N LYS A 46 -1.19 31.03 -7.36
CA LYS A 46 -0.79 31.35 -5.98
C LYS A 46 -1.84 32.10 -5.13
N GLU A 47 -2.05 31.68 -3.88
CA GLU A 47 -1.48 32.35 -2.69
C GLU A 47 -1.88 31.65 -1.36
N LYS A 48 -0.85 31.20 -0.64
CA LYS A 48 -0.58 31.05 0.80
C LYS A 48 -1.71 31.20 1.88
N GLN A 49 -1.63 30.27 2.86
CA GLN A 49 -2.05 30.30 4.30
C GLN A 49 -3.56 30.14 4.55
N VAL A 50 -4.09 29.39 5.52
CA VAL A 50 -3.68 29.10 6.91
C VAL A 50 -4.24 27.73 7.32
N ILE A 51 -3.51 27.03 8.19
CA ILE A 51 -3.90 25.79 8.87
C ILE A 51 -5.05 26.07 9.84
N GLU A 52 -6.17 25.36 9.71
CA GLU A 52 -7.06 25.15 10.85
C GLU A 52 -7.45 23.68 10.96
N ASN A 53 -7.31 23.23 12.20
CA ASN A 53 -7.14 21.87 12.65
C ASN A 53 -8.53 21.32 13.02
N VAL A 54 -9.20 20.61 12.11
CA VAL A 54 -10.44 19.90 12.45
C VAL A 54 -10.22 18.39 12.35
N LYS A 55 -9.72 17.91 13.48
CA LYS A 55 -9.81 16.55 14.02
C LYS A 55 -11.20 15.93 13.75
N PRO A 56 -11.33 14.86 12.95
CA PRO A 56 -12.48 13.98 13.05
C PRO A 56 -12.23 13.06 14.24
N GLN A 57 -12.75 13.44 15.42
CA GLN A 57 -13.05 12.46 16.45
C GLN A 57 -14.34 11.77 16.04
N GLU A 58 -14.20 10.65 15.35
CA GLU A 58 -15.28 9.69 15.24
C GLU A 58 -14.94 8.47 16.08
N SER A 59 -15.52 8.49 17.26
CA SER A 59 -15.62 7.42 18.22
C SER A 59 -16.35 6.23 17.62
N VAL A 60 -15.67 5.10 17.46
CA VAL A 60 -16.32 3.80 17.57
C VAL A 60 -15.53 2.93 18.53
N LEU A 61 -16.18 2.71 19.66
CA LEU A 61 -15.85 1.83 20.76
C LEU A 61 -15.70 0.37 20.26
N VAL A 62 -14.52 -0.22 20.42
CA VAL A 62 -14.40 -1.68 20.64
C VAL A 62 -13.47 -1.91 21.82
N LYS A 63 -14.07 -2.41 22.90
CA LYS A 63 -13.40 -2.84 24.12
C LYS A 63 -12.76 -4.22 23.87
N GLN A 64 -11.47 -4.34 24.19
CA GLN A 64 -10.74 -5.57 24.53
C GLN A 64 -10.46 -6.62 23.43
N ASP A 65 -9.42 -6.37 22.63
CA ASP A 65 -8.60 -7.37 21.92
C ASP A 65 -7.09 -7.10 22.19
N SER A 66 -6.72 -6.87 23.45
CA SER A 66 -5.42 -6.30 23.85
C SER A 66 -4.18 -7.08 23.41
N GLY A 67 -4.31 -8.37 23.08
CA GLY A 67 -3.22 -9.17 22.49
C GLY A 67 -3.12 -9.01 20.97
N LEU A 68 -4.25 -9.14 20.26
CA LEU A 68 -4.29 -9.06 18.80
C LEU A 68 -3.99 -7.64 18.30
N ASP A 69 -4.41 -6.61 19.04
CA ASP A 69 -4.12 -5.23 18.67
C ASP A 69 -2.64 -4.87 18.87
N LYS A 70 -1.97 -5.45 19.89
CA LYS A 70 -0.52 -5.34 20.06
C LYS A 70 0.23 -5.96 18.88
N GLU A 71 -0.13 -7.19 18.49
CA GLU A 71 0.51 -7.84 17.33
C GLU A 71 0.27 -7.08 16.02
N LYS A 72 -0.94 -6.57 15.79
CA LYS A 72 -1.25 -5.71 14.64
C LYS A 72 -0.40 -4.45 14.67
N ARG A 73 -0.25 -3.81 15.84
CA ARG A 73 0.58 -2.61 16.01
C ARG A 73 2.06 -2.90 15.75
N ILE A 74 2.60 -3.98 16.30
CA ILE A 74 3.98 -4.44 16.05
C ILE A 74 4.19 -4.69 14.55
N LYS A 75 3.25 -5.35 13.86
CA LYS A 75 3.33 -5.56 12.40
C LYS A 75 3.32 -4.24 11.63
N GLN A 76 2.50 -3.27 12.03
CA GLN A 76 2.47 -1.94 11.41
C GLN A 76 3.78 -1.18 11.63
N LEU A 77 4.34 -1.19 12.84
CA LEU A 77 5.61 -0.53 13.16
C LEU A 77 6.78 -1.16 12.38
N ASN A 78 6.83 -2.49 12.29
CA ASN A 78 7.81 -3.19 11.47
C ASN A 78 7.72 -2.82 9.97
N LYS A 79 6.50 -2.65 9.43
CA LYS A 79 6.32 -2.20 8.04
C LYS A 79 6.88 -0.79 7.83
N LYS A 80 6.63 0.14 8.77
CA LYS A 80 7.20 1.48 8.72
C LYS A 80 8.73 1.45 8.78
N LEU A 81 9.32 0.62 9.64
CA LEU A 81 10.78 0.45 9.71
C LEU A 81 11.38 -0.05 8.40
N ARG A 82 10.75 -1.01 7.73
CA ARG A 82 11.21 -1.48 6.41
C ARG A 82 11.18 -0.37 5.37
N GLN A 83 10.11 0.43 5.33
CA GLN A 83 10.03 1.59 4.43
C GLN A 83 11.14 2.60 4.71
N ILE A 84 11.44 2.86 5.98
CA ILE A 84 12.53 3.73 6.40
C ILE A 84 13.88 3.15 5.95
N GLN A 85 14.11 1.85 6.11
CA GLN A 85 15.34 1.19 5.63
C GLN A 85 15.51 1.29 4.12
N GLU A 86 14.43 1.16 3.34
CA GLU A 86 14.48 1.38 1.89
C GLU A 86 14.83 2.83 1.54
N ILE A 87 14.34 3.80 2.31
CA ILE A 87 14.69 5.23 2.17
C ILE A 87 16.17 5.45 2.53
N GLU A 88 16.66 4.85 3.62
CA GLU A 88 18.09 4.91 4.02
C GLU A 88 18.99 4.30 2.94
N GLN A 89 18.57 3.20 2.32
CA GLN A 89 19.32 2.60 1.22
C GLN A 89 19.37 3.53 0.01
N LYS A 90 18.25 4.16 -0.36
CA LYS A 90 18.24 5.17 -1.44
C LYS A 90 19.14 6.37 -1.11
N GLN A 91 19.19 6.78 0.16
CA GLN A 91 20.10 7.82 0.63
C GLN A 91 21.57 7.41 0.43
N LYS A 92 21.92 6.19 0.83
CA LYS A 92 23.26 5.62 0.67
C LYS A 92 23.66 5.44 -0.80
N ASP A 93 22.70 5.10 -1.64
CA ASP A 93 22.87 5.03 -3.11
C ASP A 93 23.07 6.42 -3.73
N GLY A 94 22.99 7.51 -2.95
CA GLY A 94 23.19 8.89 -3.42
C GLY A 94 21.98 9.49 -4.14
N LYS A 95 20.79 8.89 -4.01
CA LYS A 95 19.57 9.44 -4.61
C LYS A 95 19.08 10.63 -3.79
N THR A 96 18.62 11.67 -4.48
CA THR A 96 17.97 12.82 -3.84
C THR A 96 16.68 12.36 -3.17
N LEU A 97 16.55 12.65 -1.88
CA LEU A 97 15.36 12.33 -1.09
C LEU A 97 14.39 13.51 -1.11
N GLU A 98 13.10 13.18 -1.20
CA GLU A 98 12.03 14.16 -1.02
C GLU A 98 11.93 14.59 0.47
N PRO A 99 11.46 15.81 0.77
CA PRO A 99 11.37 16.29 2.16
C PRO A 99 10.47 15.40 3.04
N GLU A 100 9.41 14.82 2.47
CA GLU A 100 8.55 13.86 3.18
C GLU A 100 9.30 12.56 3.57
N GLN A 101 10.27 12.14 2.76
CA GLN A 101 11.08 10.96 3.06
C GLN A 101 12.07 11.24 4.19
N ILE A 102 12.63 12.46 4.24
CA ILE A 102 13.49 12.92 5.33
C ILE A 102 12.71 12.91 6.65
N GLN A 103 11.48 13.41 6.66
CA GLN A 103 10.62 13.35 7.84
C GLN A 103 10.38 11.91 8.32
N LYS A 104 10.22 10.95 7.40
CA LYS A 104 10.09 9.52 7.77
C LYS A 104 11.37 8.99 8.43
N LEU A 105 12.55 9.41 7.97
CA LEU A 105 13.82 9.06 8.62
C LEU A 105 13.91 9.62 10.05
N GLU A 106 13.47 10.86 10.28
CA GLU A 106 13.45 11.47 11.61
C GLU A 106 12.55 10.70 12.59
N THR A 107 11.42 10.16 12.10
CA THR A 107 10.51 9.36 12.94
C THR A 107 11.03 7.96 13.29
N LYS A 108 12.17 7.52 12.73
CA LYS A 108 12.72 6.18 12.95
C LYS A 108 12.91 5.86 14.43
N SER A 109 13.56 6.77 15.18
CA SER A 109 13.83 6.57 16.60
C SER A 109 12.56 6.41 17.43
N ALA A 110 11.49 7.15 17.09
CA ALA A 110 10.22 7.06 17.80
C ALA A 110 9.53 5.71 17.54
N ILE A 111 9.59 5.21 16.30
CA ILE A 111 9.00 3.91 15.93
C ILE A 111 9.75 2.76 16.63
N GLU A 112 11.07 2.84 16.74
CA GLU A 112 11.87 1.82 17.45
C GLU A 112 11.55 1.78 18.95
N GLN A 113 11.37 2.96 19.57
CA GLN A 113 10.94 3.06 20.97
C GLN A 113 9.55 2.46 21.18
N GLU A 114 8.57 2.84 20.36
CA GLU A 114 7.19 2.32 20.44
C GLU A 114 7.15 0.80 20.22
N LEU A 115 8.03 0.26 19.36
CA LEU A 115 8.17 -1.18 19.16
C LEU A 115 8.75 -1.86 20.40
N LYS A 116 9.78 -1.28 21.02
CA LYS A 116 10.40 -1.80 22.24
C LYS A 116 9.45 -1.79 23.44
N GLU A 117 8.55 -0.82 23.53
CA GLU A 117 7.53 -0.76 24.58
C GLU A 117 6.44 -1.82 24.43
N LEU A 118 6.20 -2.28 23.19
CA LEU A 118 5.15 -3.26 22.88
C LEU A 118 5.66 -4.72 22.91
N GLN A 119 6.97 -4.93 22.93
CA GLN A 119 7.64 -6.24 23.03
C GLN A 119 7.85 -6.65 24.49
#